data_AF-A0A7V2W906-F1
#
_entry.id   AF-A0A7V2W906-F1
#
_cell.length_a   1.000
_cell.length_b   1.000
_cell.length_c   1.000
_cell.angle_alpha   90.00
_cell.angle_beta   90.00
_cell.angle_gamma   90.00
#
_symmetry.space_group_name_H-M   'P 1'
#
loop_
_entity.id
_entity.type
_entity.pdbx_description
1 polymer ?
#
loop_
_entity_poly.entity_id
_entity_poly.type
_entity_poly.pdbx_seq_one_letter_code
_entity_poly.pdbx_strand_id
1 'polypeptide(L)'
;MRCGSCSATGCRGTSDDRAGTARGAPAGRGMTGMSEGDAAADWQAVLDGDKEAFNRLIEPLVPELVTAAREELAYFVEIGDIPPDRYAVEDILAEAVLRAWRNRRRRPSEVSLKAWLLAILYRILDDIAARERRRRELAEEAREQHPEIPPFEDEDAFWEWFQPDDLPLAEPFMPEEPPSPEEIATVLETRPRAIGTAARRAL
;
A
#
# COMPACT_ATOMS: atom_id res chain seq x y z
N MET A 1 46.56 -11.44 38.96
CA MET A 1 47.99 -11.74 38.71
C MET A 1 48.08 -13.02 37.89
N ARG A 2 48.98 -13.02 36.89
CA ARG A 2 49.39 -14.09 35.94
C ARG A 2 48.41 -14.31 34.77
N CYS A 3 48.74 -13.85 33.56
CA CYS A 3 49.68 -14.40 32.56
C CYS A 3 49.23 -15.80 32.11
N GLY A 4 49.01 -16.14 30.85
CA GLY A 4 49.49 -15.59 29.58
C GLY A 4 50.04 -16.76 28.77
N SER A 5 49.60 -16.97 27.54
CA SER A 5 50.33 -17.75 26.54
C SER A 5 49.82 -17.46 25.13
N CYS A 6 50.43 -16.45 24.50
CA CYS A 6 50.62 -16.42 23.06
C CYS A 6 51.69 -17.46 22.69
N SER A 7 51.46 -18.21 21.61
CA SER A 7 52.53 -18.89 20.88
C SER A 7 52.62 -18.32 19.48
N ALA A 8 53.86 -18.02 19.11
CA ALA A 8 54.30 -17.42 17.88
C ALA A 8 55.15 -18.43 17.10
N THR A 9 54.85 -18.60 15.81
CA THR A 9 55.75 -19.05 14.75
C THR A 9 55.06 -18.61 13.45
N GLY A 10 55.54 -17.68 12.60
CA GLY A 10 56.89 -17.20 12.35
C GLY A 10 57.47 -17.95 11.15
N CYS A 11 57.27 -17.46 9.91
CA CYS A 11 58.22 -17.62 8.81
C CYS A 11 57.96 -16.61 7.68
N ARG A 12 59.07 -16.05 7.18
CA ARG A 12 59.28 -14.94 6.24
C ARG A 12 59.57 -15.48 4.83
N GLY A 13 59.42 -14.62 3.81
CA GLY A 13 60.04 -14.76 2.48
C GLY A 13 59.22 -14.07 1.37
N THR A 14 59.38 -12.76 1.12
CA THR A 14 60.27 -12.10 0.14
C THR A 14 59.73 -12.03 -1.29
N SER A 15 59.42 -10.78 -1.69
CA SER A 15 59.65 -10.12 -3.00
C SER A 15 59.36 -10.85 -4.31
N ASP A 16 58.52 -10.25 -5.15
CA ASP A 16 59.02 -9.74 -6.44
C ASP A 16 58.12 -8.66 -7.05
N ASP A 17 58.76 -7.65 -7.61
CA ASP A 17 58.20 -6.55 -8.38
C ASP A 17 57.75 -7.04 -9.76
N ARG A 18 56.58 -6.60 -10.24
CA ARG A 18 56.39 -6.32 -11.67
C ARG A 18 55.24 -5.35 -11.95
N ALA A 19 55.64 -4.26 -12.59
CA ALA A 19 54.83 -3.20 -13.15
C ALA A 19 54.01 -3.63 -14.38
N GLY A 20 52.97 -2.84 -14.67
CA GLY A 20 52.23 -2.82 -15.93
C GLY A 20 51.03 -3.76 -15.92
N THR A 21 49.78 -3.31 -15.93
CA THR A 21 49.22 -2.42 -16.94
C THR A 21 47.91 -1.87 -16.38
N ALA A 22 47.81 -0.55 -16.21
CA ALA A 22 46.56 0.12 -15.93
C ALA A 22 45.63 -0.10 -17.14
N ARG A 23 44.72 -1.07 -17.02
CA ARG A 23 43.56 -1.17 -17.91
C ARG A 23 42.74 0.08 -17.68
N GLY A 24 42.83 1.00 -18.64
CA GLY A 24 41.93 2.13 -18.75
C GLY A 24 40.50 1.61 -18.65
N ALA A 25 39.83 1.99 -17.58
CA ALA A 25 38.38 1.89 -17.50
C ALA A 25 37.82 2.69 -18.69
N PRO A 26 36.97 2.10 -19.55
CA PRO A 26 36.22 2.91 -20.48
C PRO A 26 35.33 3.83 -19.64
N ALA A 27 35.61 5.13 -19.74
CA ALA A 27 34.73 6.19 -19.29
C ALA A 27 33.29 5.82 -19.64
N GLY A 28 32.44 5.85 -18.62
CA GLY A 28 31.00 5.64 -18.72
C GLY A 28 30.47 6.41 -19.91
N ARG A 29 30.06 5.65 -20.92
CA ARG A 29 29.56 6.11 -22.19
C ARG A 29 28.15 6.68 -21.95
N GLY A 30 28.08 8.01 -21.89
CA GLY A 30 26.88 8.83 -22.15
C GLY A 30 25.58 8.41 -21.49
N MET A 31 25.33 8.84 -20.26
CA MET A 31 23.96 9.25 -19.90
C MET A 31 23.74 10.59 -20.59
N THR A 32 23.06 10.53 -21.73
CA THR A 32 22.69 11.66 -22.57
C THR A 32 22.04 12.72 -21.70
N GLY A 33 22.76 13.84 -21.54
CA GLY A 33 22.34 14.95 -20.72
C GLY A 33 21.10 15.59 -21.31
N MET A 34 19.96 15.35 -20.68
CA MET A 34 18.86 16.28 -20.73
C MET A 34 19.34 17.53 -19.99
N SER A 35 19.46 18.65 -20.68
CA SER A 35 19.88 19.88 -20.01
C SER A 35 18.83 20.25 -18.96
N GLU A 36 19.22 20.96 -17.90
CA GLU A 36 18.24 21.44 -16.90
C GLU A 36 17.11 22.27 -17.55
N GLY A 37 17.41 22.94 -18.66
CA GLY A 37 16.43 23.66 -19.48
C GLY A 37 15.42 22.74 -20.18
N ASP A 38 15.88 21.60 -20.72
CA ASP A 38 15.00 20.62 -21.36
C ASP A 38 14.07 19.96 -20.33
N ALA A 39 14.59 19.65 -19.14
CA ALA A 39 13.80 19.06 -18.06
C ALA A 39 12.72 20.03 -17.53
N ALA A 40 13.03 21.33 -17.47
CA ALA A 40 12.06 22.36 -17.09
C ALA A 40 10.96 22.54 -18.16
N ALA A 41 11.34 22.53 -19.44
CA ALA A 41 10.40 22.60 -20.56
C ALA A 41 9.47 21.38 -20.61
N ASP A 42 10.03 20.18 -20.45
CA ASP A 42 9.25 18.94 -20.37
C ASP A 42 8.32 18.96 -19.16
N TRP A 43 8.76 19.45 -17.99
CA TRP A 43 7.89 19.57 -16.82
C TRP A 43 6.73 20.53 -17.06
N GLN A 44 6.95 21.64 -17.77
CA GLN A 44 5.86 22.55 -18.14
C GLN A 44 4.84 21.86 -19.06
N ALA A 45 5.30 21.12 -20.08
CA ALA A 45 4.43 20.34 -20.95
C ALA A 45 3.60 19.29 -20.18
N VAL A 46 4.18 18.68 -19.13
CA VAL A 46 3.47 17.78 -18.21
C VAL A 46 2.31 18.48 -17.49
N LEU A 47 2.51 19.72 -17.04
CA LEU A 47 1.46 20.51 -16.38
C LEU A 47 0.31 20.86 -17.35
N ASP A 48 0.65 21.05 -18.62
CA ASP A 48 -0.27 21.30 -19.73
C ASP A 48 -0.98 20.01 -20.21
N GLY A 49 -0.52 18.84 -19.77
CA GLY A 49 -1.19 17.55 -19.98
C GLY A 49 -0.50 16.62 -20.98
N ASP A 50 0.73 16.93 -21.38
CA ASP A 50 1.54 16.05 -22.21
C ASP A 50 2.04 14.83 -21.41
N LYS A 51 1.52 13.65 -21.76
CA LYS A 51 1.92 12.38 -21.14
C LYS A 51 3.27 11.90 -21.61
N GLU A 52 3.65 12.19 -22.85
CA GLU A 52 4.94 11.75 -23.39
C GLU A 52 6.08 12.55 -22.78
N ALA A 53 5.87 13.85 -22.51
CA ALA A 53 6.80 14.63 -21.70
C ALA A 53 7.00 14.02 -20.30
N PHE A 54 5.94 13.51 -19.69
CA PHE A 54 6.06 12.84 -18.40
C PHE A 54 6.85 11.54 -18.51
N ASN A 55 6.55 10.72 -19.52
CA ASN A 55 7.28 9.48 -19.80
C ASN A 55 8.78 9.72 -19.96
N ARG A 56 9.18 10.73 -20.77
CA ARG A 56 10.59 11.10 -20.95
C ARG A 56 11.29 11.47 -19.64
N LEU A 57 10.59 12.17 -18.74
CA LEU A 57 11.15 12.55 -17.44
C LEU A 57 11.28 11.36 -16.47
N ILE A 58 10.36 10.40 -16.49
CA ILE A 58 10.34 9.28 -15.54
C ILE A 58 11.15 8.07 -16.00
N GLU A 59 11.22 7.81 -17.31
CA GLU A 59 11.90 6.64 -17.89
C GLU A 59 13.34 6.43 -17.35
N PRO A 60 14.21 7.46 -17.26
CA PRO A 60 15.55 7.27 -16.70
C PRO A 60 15.54 6.96 -15.19
N LEU A 61 14.45 7.25 -14.48
CA LEU A 61 14.29 7.01 -13.04
C LEU A 61 13.71 5.63 -12.72
N VAL A 62 13.08 4.96 -13.69
CA VAL A 62 12.38 3.68 -13.49
C VAL A 62 13.26 2.60 -12.85
N PRO A 63 14.50 2.35 -13.30
CA PRO A 63 15.33 1.29 -12.72
C PRO A 63 15.56 1.48 -11.22
N GLU A 64 15.74 2.72 -10.79
CA GLU A 64 15.96 3.04 -9.38
C GLU A 64 14.67 2.92 -8.55
N LEU A 65 13.53 3.33 -9.11
CA LEU A 65 12.23 3.15 -8.47
C LEU A 65 11.89 1.66 -8.29
N VAL A 66 12.21 0.83 -9.29
CA VAL A 66 12.03 -0.64 -9.20
C VAL A 66 12.89 -1.23 -8.08
N THR A 67 14.16 -0.82 -7.98
CA THR A 67 15.04 -1.28 -6.90
C THR A 67 14.47 -0.88 -5.54
N ALA A 68 14.09 0.39 -5.37
CA ALA A 68 13.52 0.88 -4.12
C ALA A 68 12.22 0.16 -3.73
N ALA A 69 11.29 -0.04 -4.67
CA ALA A 69 10.05 -0.78 -4.40
C ALA A 69 10.33 -2.25 -4.04
N ARG A 70 11.29 -2.90 -4.69
CA ARG A 70 11.67 -4.28 -4.40
C ARG A 70 12.24 -4.42 -2.99
N GLU A 71 13.19 -3.57 -2.63
CA GLU A 71 13.84 -3.60 -1.31
C GLU A 71 12.85 -3.32 -0.19
N GLU A 72 12.02 -2.29 -0.36
CA GLU A 72 11.05 -1.90 0.66
C GLU A 72 9.92 -2.92 0.81
N LEU A 73 9.41 -3.47 -0.31
CA LEU A 73 8.43 -4.55 -0.26
C LEU A 73 9.00 -5.79 0.44
N ALA A 74 10.25 -6.16 0.13
CA ALA A 74 10.91 -7.28 0.78
C ALA A 74 11.06 -7.05 2.29
N TYR A 75 11.38 -5.81 2.71
CA TYR A 75 11.42 -5.44 4.12
C TYR A 75 10.07 -5.67 4.81
N PHE A 76 8.97 -5.18 4.23
CA PHE A 76 7.63 -5.37 4.81
C PHE A 76 7.17 -6.83 4.83
N VAL A 77 7.60 -7.64 3.85
CA VAL A 77 7.36 -9.08 3.84
C VAL A 77 8.13 -9.78 4.96
N GLU A 78 9.40 -9.43 5.15
CA GLU A 78 10.27 -10.04 6.17
C GLU A 78 9.73 -9.78 7.59
N ILE A 79 9.28 -8.56 7.88
CA ILE A 79 8.69 -8.24 9.19
C ILE A 79 7.24 -8.77 9.35
N GLY A 80 6.71 -9.46 8.34
CA GLY A 80 5.38 -10.05 8.35
C GLY A 80 4.24 -9.05 8.21
N ASP A 81 4.52 -7.83 7.76
CA ASP A 81 3.50 -6.80 7.58
C ASP A 81 2.74 -6.90 6.28
N ILE A 82 3.38 -7.45 5.25
CA ILE A 82 2.78 -7.76 3.97
C ILE A 82 2.94 -9.27 3.70
N PRO A 83 1.88 -10.00 3.32
CA PRO A 83 2.02 -11.40 2.94
C PRO A 83 2.92 -11.57 1.70
N PRO A 84 3.71 -12.65 1.63
CA PRO A 84 4.51 -12.94 0.44
C PRO A 84 3.62 -13.09 -0.80
N ASP A 85 4.16 -12.70 -1.97
CA ASP A 85 3.51 -12.80 -3.28
C ASP A 85 2.15 -12.09 -3.43
N ARG A 86 1.74 -11.29 -2.44
CA ARG A 86 0.46 -10.55 -2.49
C ARG A 86 0.49 -9.34 -3.42
N TYR A 87 1.64 -8.71 -3.56
CA TYR A 87 1.83 -7.50 -4.35
C TYR A 87 3.04 -7.66 -5.26
N ALA A 88 2.90 -7.28 -6.53
CA ALA A 88 4.01 -7.20 -7.46
C ALA A 88 4.69 -5.82 -7.39
N VAL A 89 6.00 -5.79 -7.65
CA VAL A 89 6.78 -4.53 -7.70
C VAL A 89 6.24 -3.61 -8.80
N GLU A 90 5.82 -4.20 -9.92
CA GLU A 90 5.25 -3.52 -11.08
C GLU A 90 3.95 -2.80 -10.71
N ASP A 91 3.11 -3.39 -9.86
CA ASP A 91 1.85 -2.78 -9.42
C ASP A 91 2.10 -1.55 -8.54
N ILE A 92 3.08 -1.64 -7.65
CA ILE A 92 3.48 -0.52 -6.78
C ILE A 92 4.03 0.62 -7.62
N LEU A 93 4.89 0.31 -8.60
CA LEU A 93 5.44 1.30 -9.51
C LEU A 93 4.34 1.96 -10.37
N ALA A 94 3.44 1.16 -10.94
CA ALA A 94 2.33 1.66 -11.76
C ALA A 94 1.44 2.61 -10.94
N GLU A 95 1.08 2.24 -9.72
CA GLU A 95 0.30 3.09 -8.81
C GLU A 95 1.07 4.37 -8.46
N ALA A 96 2.38 4.31 -8.20
CA ALA A 96 3.19 5.48 -7.91
C ALA A 96 3.21 6.47 -9.09
N VAL A 97 3.43 5.97 -10.30
CA VAL A 97 3.42 6.79 -11.54
C VAL A 97 2.04 7.39 -11.79
N LEU A 98 0.96 6.62 -11.60
CA LEU A 98 -0.42 7.12 -11.74
C LEU A 98 -0.75 8.19 -10.70
N ARG A 99 -0.36 8.01 -9.44
CA ARG A 99 -0.53 9.02 -8.38
C ARG A 99 0.28 10.28 -8.67
N ALA A 100 1.51 10.14 -9.16
CA ALA A 100 2.33 11.25 -9.57
C ALA A 100 1.69 12.03 -10.73
N TRP A 101 1.20 11.34 -11.77
CA TRP A 101 0.48 11.99 -12.87
C TRP A 101 -0.74 12.77 -12.39
N ARG A 102 -1.59 12.15 -11.55
CA ARG A 102 -2.78 12.79 -10.98
C ARG A 102 -2.43 14.02 -10.13
N ASN A 103 -1.32 13.97 -9.39
CA ASN A 103 -0.90 15.01 -8.46
C ASN A 103 0.22 15.91 -9.00
N ARG A 104 0.54 15.88 -10.30
CA ARG A 104 1.66 16.61 -10.90
C ARG A 104 1.68 18.11 -10.57
N ARG A 105 0.51 18.75 -10.48
CA ARG A 105 0.37 20.17 -10.10
C ARG A 105 0.65 20.48 -8.63
N ARG A 106 0.74 19.44 -7.78
CA ARG A 106 1.00 19.54 -6.33
C ARG A 106 2.44 19.18 -5.97
N ARG A 107 3.30 18.87 -6.95
CA ARG A 107 4.72 18.61 -6.69
C ARG A 107 5.36 19.89 -6.12
N PRO A 108 6.01 19.83 -4.93
CA PRO A 108 6.78 20.96 -4.42
C PRO A 108 7.91 21.34 -5.37
N SER A 109 8.11 22.63 -5.62
CA SER A 109 9.14 23.12 -6.56
C SER A 109 10.57 22.82 -6.12
N GLU A 110 10.80 22.75 -4.81
CA GLU A 110 12.11 22.52 -4.19
C GLU A 110 12.52 21.03 -4.17
N VAL A 111 11.58 20.13 -4.45
CA VAL A 111 11.82 18.68 -4.38
C VAL A 111 12.05 18.13 -5.79
N SER A 112 13.16 17.42 -5.99
CA SER A 112 13.45 16.79 -7.28
C SER A 112 12.36 15.78 -7.66
N LEU A 113 12.13 15.59 -8.96
CA LEU A 113 11.12 14.64 -9.45
C LEU A 113 11.36 13.23 -8.89
N LYS A 114 12.62 12.80 -8.84
CA LYS A 114 13.04 11.53 -8.25
C LYS A 114 12.66 11.42 -6.77
N ALA A 115 13.04 12.39 -5.94
CA ALA A 115 12.74 12.36 -4.51
C ALA A 115 11.23 12.37 -4.27
N TRP A 116 10.48 13.11 -5.08
CA TRP A 116 9.02 13.14 -5.00
C TRP A 116 8.38 11.80 -5.38
N LEU A 117 8.85 11.13 -6.43
CA LEU A 117 8.38 9.80 -6.83
C LEU A 117 8.69 8.74 -5.78
N LEU A 118 9.90 8.75 -5.22
CA LEU A 118 10.27 7.86 -4.12
C LEU A 118 9.37 8.09 -2.89
N ALA A 119 9.10 9.34 -2.52
CA ALA A 119 8.20 9.64 -1.40
C ALA A 119 6.77 9.12 -1.65
N ILE A 120 6.25 9.21 -2.88
CA ILE A 120 4.95 8.63 -3.24
C ILE A 120 4.99 7.10 -3.09
N LEU A 121 6.04 6.46 -3.60
CA LEU A 121 6.23 5.02 -3.58
C LEU A 121 6.30 4.47 -2.15
N TYR A 122 7.13 5.06 -1.29
CA TYR A 122 7.22 4.64 0.12
C TYR A 122 5.88 4.81 0.84
N ARG A 123 5.18 5.93 0.60
CA ARG A 123 3.86 6.14 1.20
C ARG A 123 2.82 5.12 0.73
N ILE A 124 2.89 4.67 -0.53
CA ILE A 124 2.02 3.58 -1.02
C ILE A 124 2.28 2.30 -0.23
N LEU A 125 3.56 1.95 -0.01
CA LEU A 125 3.93 0.75 0.74
C LEU A 125 3.53 0.83 2.21
N ASP A 126 3.72 1.98 2.86
CA ASP A 126 3.22 2.24 4.21
C ASP A 126 1.70 2.05 4.30
N ASP A 127 0.96 2.63 3.35
CA ASP A 127 -0.50 2.51 3.27
C ASP A 127 -0.93 1.05 3.02
N ILE A 128 -0.16 0.27 2.25
CA ILE A 128 -0.40 -1.17 2.07
C ILE A 128 -0.19 -1.91 3.39
N ALA A 129 0.97 -1.74 4.02
CA ALA A 129 1.32 -2.40 5.27
C ALA A 129 0.31 -2.08 6.38
N ALA A 130 -0.10 -0.82 6.50
CA ALA A 130 -1.13 -0.41 7.46
C ALA A 130 -2.49 -1.08 7.21
N ARG A 131 -2.91 -1.19 5.95
CA ARG A 131 -4.16 -1.89 5.61
C ARG A 131 -4.08 -3.39 5.87
N GLU A 132 -2.93 -4.01 5.61
CA GLU A 132 -2.72 -5.44 5.89
C GLU A 132 -2.67 -5.73 7.40
N ARG A 133 -2.00 -4.89 8.20
CA ARG A 133 -2.09 -4.93 9.67
C ARG A 133 -3.53 -4.82 10.14
N ARG A 134 -4.27 -3.82 9.67
CA ARG A 134 -5.67 -3.63 10.07
C ARG A 134 -6.56 -4.81 9.67
N ARG A 135 -6.31 -5.42 8.51
CA ARG A 135 -7.07 -6.60 8.09
C ARG A 135 -6.79 -7.80 9.01
N ARG A 136 -5.54 -8.00 9.42
CA ARG A 136 -5.18 -9.06 10.38
C ARG A 136 -5.85 -8.84 11.73
N GLU A 137 -5.75 -7.64 12.29
CA GLU A 137 -6.45 -7.27 13.53
C GLU A 137 -7.94 -7.58 13.47
N LEU A 138 -8.63 -7.14 12.40
CA LEU A 138 -10.05 -7.41 12.21
C LEU A 138 -10.38 -8.90 12.06
N ALA A 139 -9.48 -9.68 11.45
CA ALA A 139 -9.64 -11.12 11.33
C ALA A 139 -9.45 -11.84 12.68
N GLU A 140 -8.55 -11.35 13.54
CA GLU A 140 -8.38 -11.83 14.91
C GLU A 140 -9.59 -11.48 15.78
N GLU A 141 -10.05 -10.22 15.76
CA GLU A 141 -11.28 -9.77 16.44
C GLU A 141 -12.50 -10.63 16.02
N ALA A 142 -12.63 -10.94 14.72
CA ALA A 142 -13.72 -11.78 14.23
C ALA A 142 -13.63 -13.24 14.70
N ARG A 143 -12.41 -13.80 14.80
CA ARG A 143 -12.19 -15.16 15.36
C ARG A 143 -12.51 -15.23 16.84
N GLU A 144 -12.24 -14.16 17.59
CA GLU A 144 -12.59 -14.09 19.02
C GLU A 144 -14.11 -14.02 19.23
N GLN A 145 -14.85 -13.34 18.34
CA GLN A 145 -16.31 -13.22 18.40
C GLN A 145 -17.05 -14.49 17.94
N HIS A 146 -16.45 -15.25 17.03
CA HIS A 146 -16.99 -16.51 16.51
C HIS A 146 -15.97 -17.62 16.75
N PRO A 147 -15.98 -18.28 17.93
CA PRO A 147 -15.06 -19.37 18.19
C PRO A 147 -15.16 -20.41 17.07
N GLU A 148 -14.00 -20.90 16.62
CA GLU A 148 -13.94 -21.89 15.56
C GLU A 148 -14.84 -23.08 15.92
N ILE A 149 -15.75 -23.41 15.00
CA ILE A 149 -16.54 -24.62 15.09
C ILE A 149 -15.54 -25.79 15.12
N PRO A 150 -15.47 -26.57 16.21
CA PRO A 150 -14.53 -27.67 16.29
C PRO A 150 -14.79 -28.65 15.13
N PRO A 151 -13.75 -29.27 14.55
CA PRO A 151 -13.96 -30.29 13.55
C PRO A 151 -14.76 -31.43 14.19
N PHE A 152 -15.97 -31.67 13.69
CA PHE A 152 -16.81 -32.76 14.16
C PHE A 152 -16.39 -34.06 13.48
N GLU A 153 -16.18 -35.11 14.27
CA GLU A 153 -15.84 -36.43 13.76
C GLU A 153 -17.04 -37.06 13.03
N ASP A 154 -18.26 -36.72 13.45
CA ASP A 154 -19.53 -37.13 12.88
C ASP A 154 -20.65 -36.10 13.12
N GLU A 155 -21.85 -36.40 12.63
CA GLU A 155 -23.03 -35.52 12.75
C GLU A 155 -23.56 -35.46 14.19
N ASP A 156 -23.33 -36.51 15.00
CA ASP A 156 -23.73 -36.56 16.41
C ASP A 156 -22.89 -35.59 17.25
N ALA A 157 -21.59 -35.49 16.99
CA ALA A 157 -20.69 -34.52 17.63
C ALA A 157 -21.09 -33.06 17.35
N PHE A 158 -21.70 -32.77 16.20
CA PHE A 158 -22.27 -31.45 15.92
C PHE A 158 -23.46 -31.14 16.85
N TRP A 159 -24.38 -32.09 17.02
CA TRP A 159 -25.58 -31.89 17.86
C TRP A 159 -25.26 -31.82 19.36
N GLU A 160 -24.16 -32.42 19.82
CA GLU A 160 -23.69 -32.25 21.20
C GLU A 160 -23.14 -30.84 21.46
N TRP A 161 -22.45 -30.27 20.47
CA TRP A 161 -21.89 -28.93 20.56
C TRP A 161 -22.91 -27.82 20.31
N PHE A 162 -23.78 -27.97 19.30
CA PHE A 162 -24.80 -27.00 18.97
C PHE A 162 -25.99 -27.10 19.92
N GLN A 163 -26.09 -26.18 20.88
CA GLN A 163 -27.25 -26.04 21.75
C GLN A 163 -28.16 -24.93 21.20
N PRO A 164 -29.37 -25.26 20.69
CA PRO A 164 -30.31 -24.27 20.15
C PRO A 164 -30.69 -23.18 21.17
N ASP A 165 -30.59 -23.50 22.46
CA ASP A 165 -30.94 -22.62 23.58
C ASP A 165 -29.90 -21.50 23.82
N ASP A 166 -28.68 -21.63 23.26
CA ASP A 166 -27.62 -20.60 23.35
C ASP A 166 -27.78 -19.50 22.28
N LEU A 167 -28.70 -19.67 21.34
CA LEU A 167 -29.01 -18.62 20.37
C LEU A 167 -29.68 -17.45 21.10
N PRO A 168 -29.23 -16.20 20.87
CA PRO A 168 -29.94 -15.04 21.38
C PRO A 168 -31.37 -15.07 20.81
N LEU A 169 -32.33 -15.43 21.66
CA LEU A 169 -33.75 -15.34 21.34
C LEU A 169 -34.02 -13.88 21.02
N ALA A 170 -34.38 -13.59 19.77
CA ALA A 170 -34.97 -12.31 19.45
C ALA A 170 -36.16 -12.12 20.40
N GLU A 171 -36.18 -11.01 21.14
CA GLU A 171 -37.34 -10.67 21.95
C GLU A 171 -38.59 -10.80 21.06
N PRO A 172 -39.66 -11.45 21.55
CA PRO A 172 -40.86 -11.61 20.76
C PRO A 172 -41.33 -10.23 20.32
N PHE A 173 -41.22 -9.97 19.01
CA PHE A 173 -41.72 -8.76 18.40
C PHE A 173 -43.24 -8.78 18.56
N MET A 174 -43.71 -8.11 19.60
CA MET A 174 -45.13 -7.84 19.79
C MET A 174 -45.46 -6.72 18.81
N PRO A 175 -46.14 -7.00 17.67
CA PRO A 175 -46.51 -5.95 16.75
C PRO A 175 -47.35 -4.92 17.52
N GLU A 176 -47.02 -3.64 17.36
CA GLU A 176 -47.90 -2.58 17.83
C GLU A 176 -49.29 -2.78 17.21
N GLU A 177 -50.33 -2.55 18.02
CA GLU A 177 -51.71 -2.61 17.55
C GLU A 177 -51.83 -1.68 16.33
N PRO A 178 -52.36 -2.15 15.19
CA PRO A 178 -52.45 -1.32 14.00
C PRO A 178 -53.24 -0.05 14.32
N PRO A 179 -52.78 1.13 13.85
CA PRO A 179 -53.44 2.38 14.15
C PRO A 179 -54.90 2.33 13.70
N SER A 180 -55.78 2.86 14.53
CA SER A 180 -57.19 2.96 14.21
C SER A 180 -57.40 3.79 12.93
N PRO A 181 -58.52 3.58 12.21
CA PRO A 181 -58.86 4.40 11.04
C PRO A 181 -58.86 5.91 11.33
N GLU A 182 -59.21 6.31 12.56
CA GLU A 182 -59.25 7.71 13.02
C GLU A 182 -57.84 8.29 13.21
N GLU A 183 -56.90 7.49 13.75
CA GLU A 183 -55.49 7.88 13.87
C GLU A 183 -54.82 7.98 12.50
N ILE A 184 -55.14 7.07 11.58
CA ILE A 184 -54.67 7.13 10.19
C ILE A 184 -55.16 8.40 9.51
N ALA A 185 -56.44 8.77 9.69
CA ALA A 185 -57.00 10.01 9.15
C ALA A 185 -56.28 11.25 9.72
N THR A 186 -56.05 11.28 11.02
CA THR A 186 -55.37 12.39 11.71
C THR A 186 -53.92 12.57 11.20
N VAL A 187 -53.18 11.48 11.00
CA VAL A 187 -51.80 11.50 10.47
C VAL A 187 -51.77 11.96 9.02
N LEU A 188 -52.75 11.55 8.21
CA LEU A 188 -52.85 11.99 6.81
C LEU A 188 -53.21 13.47 6.69
N GLU A 189 -54.03 13.99 7.61
CA GLU A 189 -54.42 15.40 7.67
C GLU A 189 -53.29 16.32 8.18
N THR A 190 -52.46 15.84 9.12
CA THR A 190 -51.32 16.59 9.67
C THR A 190 -50.06 16.51 8.81
N ARG A 191 -50.02 15.63 7.79
CA ARG A 191 -48.88 15.51 6.90
C ARG A 191 -48.74 16.78 6.04
N PRO A 192 -47.66 17.58 6.20
CA PRO A 192 -47.48 18.77 5.38
C PRO A 192 -47.37 18.35 3.92
N ARG A 193 -48.21 18.95 3.08
CA ARG A 193 -48.24 18.74 1.63
C ARG A 193 -46.91 19.24 1.06
N ALA A 194 -45.94 18.33 0.90
CA ALA A 194 -44.60 18.67 0.43
C ALA A 194 -44.67 19.27 -0.98
N ILE A 195 -43.95 20.38 -1.13
CA ILE A 195 -43.81 21.22 -2.33
C ILE A 195 -43.26 20.40 -3.50
N GLY A 196 -43.78 20.69 -4.70
CA GLY A 196 -43.55 19.94 -5.93
C GLY A 196 -42.08 19.79 -6.32
N THR A 197 -41.79 18.63 -6.92
CA THR A 197 -40.51 18.28 -7.54
C THR A 197 -40.20 19.18 -8.73
N ALA A 198 -39.44 20.25 -8.48
CA ALA A 198 -38.70 20.96 -9.51
C ALA A 198 -37.31 21.30 -8.97
N ALA A 199 -36.31 20.48 -9.34
CA ALA A 199 -34.90 20.80 -9.51
C ALA A 199 -33.99 19.63 -9.08
N ARG A 200 -33.69 18.72 -10.02
CA ARG A 200 -32.39 18.03 -10.09
C ARG A 200 -31.97 17.91 -11.56
N ARG A 201 -31.56 19.04 -12.12
CA ARG A 201 -30.66 19.12 -13.27
C ARG A 201 -29.67 20.25 -12.97
N ALA A 202 -28.40 20.00 -13.25
CA ALA A 202 -27.21 20.80 -12.98
C ALA A 202 -26.67 20.67 -11.54
N LEU A 203 -25.71 19.77 -11.32
CA LEU A 203 -24.27 20.02 -11.46
C LEU A 203 -23.49 18.72 -11.31
#